data_AF-K7YJT9-F1
#
_entry.id   AF-K7YJT9-F1
#
_cell.length_a   1.000
_cell.length_b   1.000
_cell.length_c   1.000
_cell.angle_alpha   90.00
_cell.angle_beta   90.00
_cell.angle_gamma   90.00
#
_symmetry.space_group_name_H-M   'P 1'
#
loop_
_entity.id
_entity.type
_entity.pdbx_description
1 polymer ?
#
loop_
_entity_poly.entity_id
_entity_poly.type
_entity_poly.pdbx_seq_one_letter_code
_entity_poly.pdbx_strand_id
1 'polypeptide(L)' 'MFRLEKGGRGGKTVTVLDGFPRNEEYLKTLAKEFKAKCGVGGTHILGDKAGMIEIQGDKRDQLKKILEAKKIKFKGM' A
#
# COMPACT_ATOMS: atom_id res chain seq x y z
N MET A 1 -2.32 -8.64 0.95
CA MET A 1 -3.79 -8.55 1.00
C MET A 1 -4.20 -7.09 1.05
N PHE A 2 -5.32 -6.67 0.46
CA PHE A 2 -5.84 -5.30 0.65
C PHE A 2 -6.72 -5.27 1.90
N ARG A 3 -6.27 -4.57 2.95
CA ARG A 3 -7.05 -4.36 4.17
C ARG A 3 -7.45 -2.89 4.23
N LEU A 4 -8.73 -2.64 4.46
CA LEU A 4 -9.22 -1.28 4.69
C LEU A 4 -9.41 -1.11 6.19
N GLU A 5 -8.61 -0.25 6.81
CA GLU A 5 -8.83 0.10 8.21
C GLU A 5 -9.60 1.41 8.30
N LYS A 6 -10.78 1.32 8.91
CA LYS A 6 -11.67 2.44 9.24
C LYS A 6 -11.82 2.42 10.76
N GLY A 7 -11.08 3.24 11.49
CA GLY A 7 -11.33 3.35 12.94
C GLY A 7 -10.23 3.93 13.83
N GLY A 8 -8.95 3.84 13.45
CA GLY A 8 -7.86 4.10 14.42
C GLY A 8 -7.39 5.55 14.61
N ARG A 9 -7.79 6.49 13.74
CA ARG A 9 -7.28 7.89 13.75
C ARG A 9 -8.36 8.91 13.38
N GLY A 10 -9.43 9.03 14.19
CA GLY A 10 -10.44 10.08 14.04
C GLY A 10 -11.32 9.96 12.79
N GLY A 11 -11.75 8.74 12.44
CA GLY A 11 -12.64 8.50 11.29
C GLY A 11 -11.97 8.44 9.92
N LYS A 12 -10.65 8.64 9.83
CA LYS A 12 -9.90 8.53 8.57
C LYS A 12 -9.79 7.07 8.13
N THR A 13 -10.12 6.82 6.86
CA THR A 13 -9.93 5.51 6.21
C THR A 13 -8.48 5.38 5.77
N VAL A 14 -7.88 4.20 5.93
CA VAL A 14 -6.56 3.86 5.37
C VAL A 14 -6.62 2.52 4.63
N THR A 15 -5.93 2.44 3.50
CA THR A 15 -5.76 1.23 2.71
C THR A 15 -4.38 0.64 3.00
N VAL A 16 -4.35 -0.57 3.53
CA VAL A 16 -3.13 -1.34 3.79
C VAL A 16 -2.96 -2.38 2.70
N LEU A 17 -1.79 -2.40 2.08
CA LEU A 17 -1.37 -3.35 1.07
C LEU A 17 -0.28 -4.25 1.65
N ASP A 18 -0.58 -5.54 1.76
CA ASP A 18 0.38 -6.55 2.21
C ASP A 18 0.80 -7.50 1.07
N GLY A 19 1.94 -8.15 1.24
CA GLY A 19 2.43 -9.20 0.34
C GLY A 19 3.47 -8.72 -0.66
N PHE A 20 4.19 -7.65 -0.35
CA PHE A 20 5.37 -7.24 -1.08
C PHE A 20 6.61 -7.98 -0.57
N PRO A 21 7.67 -8.09 -1.39
CA PRO A 21 8.95 -8.61 -0.93
C PRO A 21 9.49 -7.74 0.22
N ARG A 22 10.20 -8.39 1.16
CA ARG A 22 10.85 -7.74 2.31
C ARG A 22 12.12 -7.00 1.87
N ASN A 23 11.94 -6.01 0.99
CA ASN A 23 12.99 -5.17 0.47
C ASN A 23 12.61 -3.71 0.72
N GLU A 24 13.34 -3.07 1.64
CA GLU A 24 13.06 -1.70 2.06
C GLU A 24 13.15 -0.70 0.91
N GLU A 25 14.15 -0.83 0.03
CA GLU A 25 14.35 0.08 -1.09
C GLU A 25 13.21 -0.04 -2.12
N TYR A 26 12.78 -1.27 -2.37
CA TYR A 26 11.61 -1.56 -3.20
C TYR A 26 10.32 -0.97 -2.61
N LEU A 27 10.08 -1.20 -1.31
CA LEU A 27 8.92 -0.68 -0.60
C LEU A 27 8.91 0.85 -0.54
N LYS A 28 10.07 1.47 -0.32
CA LYS A 28 10.24 2.93 -0.30
C LYS A 28 9.92 3.54 -1.67
N THR A 29 10.40 2.90 -2.74
CA THR A 29 10.11 3.31 -4.13
C THR A 29 8.63 3.19 -4.45
N LEU A 30 8.02 2.05 -4.13
CA LEU A 30 6.58 1.84 -4.33
C LEU A 30 5.73 2.79 -3.50
N ALA A 31 6.05 2.98 -2.23
CA ALA A 31 5.34 3.90 -1.36
C ALA A 31 5.44 5.34 -1.87
N LYS A 32 6.62 5.78 -2.35
CA LYS A 32 6.78 7.10 -2.98
C LYS A 32 5.88 7.26 -4.20
N GLU A 33 5.81 6.23 -5.03
CA GLU A 33 5.00 6.25 -6.25
C GLU A 33 3.49 6.21 -5.96
N PHE A 34 3.06 5.37 -5.02
CA PHE A 34 1.68 5.34 -4.56
C PHE A 34 1.26 6.68 -3.96
N LYS A 35 2.12 7.32 -3.15
CA LYS A 35 1.90 8.68 -2.65
C LYS A 35 1.75 9.70 -3.78
N ALA A 36 2.65 9.67 -4.76
CA ALA A 36 2.62 10.58 -5.90
C ALA A 36 1.37 10.39 -6.78
N LYS A 37 0.97 9.14 -7.05
CA LYS A 37 -0.21 8.82 -7.86
C LYS A 37 -1.53 9.06 -7.14
N CYS A 38 -1.58 8.77 -5.84
CA CYS A 38 -2.81 8.90 -5.06
C CYS A 38 -2.97 10.27 -4.41
N GLY A 39 -1.92 11.11 -4.39
CA GLY A 39 -1.91 12.45 -3.80
C GLY A 39 -2.13 12.45 -2.28
N VAL A 40 -1.77 11.35 -1.61
CA VAL A 40 -2.05 11.12 -0.18
C VAL A 40 -0.79 10.69 0.55
N GLY A 41 -0.79 10.83 1.87
CA GLY A 41 0.25 10.29 2.74
C GLY A 41 0.23 8.76 2.78
N GLY A 42 1.39 8.19 3.10
CA GLY A 42 1.55 6.74 3.20
C GLY A 42 2.89 6.32 3.81
N THR A 43 2.87 5.17 4.46
CA THR A 43 3.99 4.58 5.21
C THR A 43 4.30 3.21 4.61
N HIS A 44 5.58 2.88 4.50
CA HIS A 44 6.00 1.51 4.23
C HIS A 44 6.36 0.86 5.57
N ILE A 45 5.90 -0.36 5.77
CA ILE A 45 6.21 -1.18 6.93
C ILE A 45 6.95 -2.41 6.43
N LEU A 46 8.15 -2.63 6.97
CA LEU A 46 8.87 -3.87 6.74
C LEU A 46 8.40 -4.90 7.79
N GLY A 47 7.43 -5.74 7.45
CA GLY A 47 7.02 -6.82 8.33
C GLY A 47 8.03 -7.97 8.35
N ASP A 48 7.97 -8.81 9.39
CA ASP A 48 8.88 -9.94 9.55
C ASP A 48 8.82 -10.97 8.41
N LYS A 49 7.62 -11.13 7.82
CA LYS A 49 7.36 -12.12 6.76
C LYS A 49 7.21 -11.51 5.37
N ALA A 50 6.73 -10.27 5.29
CA ALA A 50 6.47 -9.57 4.04
C ALA A 50 6.49 -8.06 4.27
N GLY A 51 6.77 -7.33 3.18
CA GLY A 51 6.60 -5.89 3.14
C GLY A 51 5.14 -5.49 3.03
N MET A 52 4.78 -4.42 3.73
CA MET A 52 3.45 -3.81 3.71
C MET A 52 3.56 -2.32 3.41
N ILE A 53 2.52 -1.76 2.81
CA ILE A 53 2.41 -0.32 2.53
C ILE A 53 1.03 0.15 2.95
N GLU A 54 0.98 1.20 3.76
CA GLU A 54 -0.25 1.85 4.20
C GLU A 54 -0.42 3.18 3.46
N ILE A 55 -1.61 3.41 2.93
CA ILE A 55 -1.96 4.60 2.15
C ILE A 55 -3.22 5.22 2.77
N GLN A 56 -3.25 6.54 2.93
CA GLN A 56 -4.43 7.22 3.44
C GLN A 56 -5.56 7.28 2.40
N GLY A 57 -6.80 7.08 2.87
CA GLY A 57 -8.01 7.03 2.06
C GLY A 57 -8.34 5.64 1.51
N ASP A 58 -9.52 5.51 0.90
CA ASP A 58 -9.86 4.37 0.06
C ASP A 58 -9.29 4.62 -1.34
N LYS A 59 -8.14 4.03 -1.62
CA LYS A 59 -7.42 4.18 -2.89
C LYS A 59 -7.25 2.85 -3.62
N ARG A 60 -8.08 1.85 -3.26
CA ARG A 60 -7.97 0.47 -3.77
C ARG A 60 -8.03 0.41 -5.29
N ASP A 61 -8.90 1.18 -5.94
CA ASP A 61 -9.02 1.20 -7.41
C ASP A 61 -7.75 1.75 -8.09
N GLN A 62 -7.26 2.90 -7.62
CA GLN A 62 -6.04 3.50 -8.14
C GLN A 62 -4.82 2.60 -7.90
N LEU A 63 -4.70 2.02 -6.70
CA LEU A 63 -3.60 1.13 -6.34
C LEU A 63 -3.62 -0.16 -7.17
N LYS A 64 -4.80 -0.76 -7.38
CA LYS A 64 -4.97 -1.92 -8.27
C LYS A 64 -4.48 -1.60 -9.68
N LYS A 65 -4.93 -0.48 -10.27
CA LYS A 65 -4.47 -0.05 -11.60
C LYS A 65 -2.95 0.09 -11.70
N ILE A 66 -2.30 0.66 -10.67
CA ILE A 66 -0.83 0.81 -10.66
C ILE A 66 -0.15 -0.56 -10.55
N LEU A 67 -0.65 -1.43 -9.68
CA LEU A 67 -0.10 -2.78 -9.48
C LEU A 67 -0.27 -3.65 -10.73
N GLU A 68 -1.44 -3.59 -11.39
CA GLU A 68 -1.72 -4.27 -12.65
C GLU A 68 -0.83 -3.74 -13.78
N ALA A 69 -0.74 -2.42 -13.94
CA ALA A 69 0.12 -1.80 -14.95
C ALA A 69 1.60 -2.19 -14.78
N LYS A 70 2.06 -2.33 -13.53
CA LYS A 70 3.43 -2.76 -13.22
C LYS A 70 3.61 -4.27 -13.11
N LYS A 71 2.56 -5.07 -13.28
CA LYS A 71 2.55 -6.53 -13.06
C LYS A 71 3.16 -6.94 -11.71
N ILE A 72 2.94 -6.14 -10.67
CA ILE A 72 3.46 -6.42 -9.34
C ILE A 72 2.54 -7.44 -8.66
N LYS A 73 3.11 -8.57 -8.26
CA LYS A 73 2.40 -9.56 -7.45
C LYS A 73 2.25 -9.01 -6.03
N PHE A 74 1.02 -8.81 -5.60
CA PHE A 74 0.65 -8.60 -4.20
C PHE A 74 -0.10 -9.84 -3.72
N LYS A 75 0.02 -10.19 -2.43
CA LYS A 75 -0.65 -11.36 -1.86
C LYS A 75 -2.13 -11.06 -1.59
N GLY A 76 -2.93 -10.89 -2.64
CA GLY A 76 -4.36 -10.55 -2.54
C GLY A 76 -5.27 -11.34 -3.45
N MET A 77 -4.77 -12.45 -4.02
CA MET A 77 -5.56 -13.58 -4.49
C MET A 77 -5.18 -14.79 -3.68
#